data_AF-Q5DGA4-F1
#
_entry.id   AF-Q5DGA4-F1
#
_cell.length_a   1.000
_cell.length_b   1.000
_cell.length_c   1.000
_cell.angle_alpha   90.00
_cell.angle_beta   90.00
_cell.angle_gamma   90.00
#
_symmetry.space_group_name_H-M   'P 1'
#
loop_
_entity.id
_entity.type
_entity.pdbx_description
1 polymer ?
#
loop_
_entity_poly.entity_id
_entity_poly.type
_entity_poly.pdbx_seq_one_letter_code
_entity_poly.pdbx_strand_id
1 'polypeptide(L)'
;MEHWKKYGRYFFTRYDYENCESSQGDAIMNRLKKLVDDNGISGHVYATSNGRQFVGDFCDNFSYVDPVDGSHTTNQGFRLMFKDGTRFVYRLSGTGSSGATLRMYIDTYEADPSKHTIPSQEYLKPHIELALELCGVTNITGRTAPTVIT
;
A
#
# COMPACT_ATOMS: atom_id res chain seq x y z
N MET A 1 22.80 -10.59 -3.40
CA MET A 1 22.32 -11.97 -3.63
C MET A 1 22.45 -12.85 -2.39
N GLU A 2 23.64 -12.97 -1.77
CA GLU A 2 23.80 -13.82 -0.57
C GLU A 2 22.84 -13.49 0.58
N HIS A 3 22.56 -12.21 0.81
CA HIS A 3 21.54 -11.79 1.79
C HIS A 3 20.15 -12.36 1.46
N TRP A 4 19.69 -12.21 0.21
CA TRP A 4 18.38 -12.71 -0.20
C TRP A 4 18.30 -14.23 -0.22
N LYS A 5 19.37 -14.92 -0.60
CA LYS A 5 19.43 -16.38 -0.48
C LYS A 5 19.25 -16.85 0.96
N LYS A 6 19.80 -16.11 1.93
CA LYS A 6 19.74 -16.46 3.35
C LYS A 6 18.40 -16.11 4.02
N TYR A 7 17.82 -14.96 3.69
CA TYR A 7 16.66 -14.42 4.40
C TYR A 7 15.38 -14.32 3.55
N GLY A 8 15.46 -14.62 2.26
CA GLY A 8 14.47 -14.26 1.26
C GLY A 8 14.59 -12.79 0.82
N ARG A 9 13.79 -12.40 -0.17
CA ARG A 9 13.73 -11.03 -0.69
C ARG A 9 12.38 -10.42 -0.36
N TYR A 10 12.38 -9.25 0.26
CA TYR A 10 11.22 -8.37 0.21
C TYR A 10 11.28 -7.54 -1.06
N PHE A 11 10.35 -7.79 -1.96
CA PHE A 11 10.08 -6.87 -3.05
C PHE A 11 9.38 -5.65 -2.49
N PHE A 12 9.81 -4.47 -2.92
CA PHE A 12 9.29 -3.20 -2.43
C PHE A 12 9.22 -2.20 -3.58
N THR A 13 8.18 -1.37 -3.58
CA THR A 13 8.15 -0.12 -4.34
C THR A 13 7.33 0.94 -3.60
N ARG A 14 7.62 2.21 -3.88
CA ARG A 14 6.80 3.35 -3.48
C ARG A 14 6.26 4.09 -4.70
N TYR A 15 4.96 4.34 -4.72
CA TYR A 15 4.29 5.19 -5.71
C TYR A 15 3.87 6.49 -5.04
N ASP A 16 4.33 7.61 -5.58
CA ASP A 16 3.93 8.95 -5.11
C ASP A 16 3.05 9.63 -6.16
N TYR A 17 1.81 9.96 -5.77
CA TYR A 17 0.90 10.80 -6.53
C TYR A 17 0.98 12.20 -5.93
N GLU A 18 1.85 13.02 -6.50
CA GLU A 18 2.10 14.39 -6.03
C GLU A 18 1.09 15.38 -6.62
N ASN A 19 0.88 16.49 -5.91
CA ASN A 19 0.01 17.60 -6.32
C ASN A 19 -1.44 17.15 -6.62
N CYS A 20 -1.97 16.18 -5.86
CA CYS A 20 -3.39 15.88 -5.87
C CYS A 20 -4.16 17.05 -5.26
N GLU A 21 -5.37 17.31 -5.73
CA GLU A 21 -6.26 18.23 -5.02
C GLU A 21 -6.52 17.69 -3.61
N SER A 22 -6.60 18.56 -2.61
CA SER A 22 -6.83 18.13 -1.21
C SER A 22 -8.11 17.31 -1.08
N SER A 23 -9.18 17.69 -1.81
CA SER A 23 -10.45 16.95 -1.88
C SER A 23 -10.29 15.52 -2.41
N GLN A 24 -9.41 15.31 -3.39
CA GLN A 24 -9.10 13.98 -3.93
C GLN A 24 -8.32 13.15 -2.91
N GLY A 25 -7.32 13.76 -2.25
CA GLY A 25 -6.58 13.12 -1.17
C GLY A 25 -7.51 12.66 -0.04
N ASP A 26 -8.40 13.55 0.41
CA ASP A 26 -9.39 13.26 1.45
C ASP A 26 -10.36 12.16 1.01
N ALA A 27 -10.82 12.18 -0.25
CA ALA A 27 -11.70 11.14 -0.79
C ALA A 27 -11.05 9.76 -0.78
N ILE A 28 -9.76 9.67 -1.15
CA ILE A 28 -9.00 8.41 -1.11
C ILE A 28 -8.86 7.91 0.34
N MET A 29 -8.50 8.79 1.27
CA MET A 29 -8.32 8.41 2.67
C MET A 29 -9.65 8.02 3.33
N ASN A 30 -10.76 8.68 2.98
CA ASN A 30 -12.10 8.32 3.44
C ASN A 30 -12.54 6.96 2.89
N ARG A 31 -12.22 6.64 1.64
CA ARG A 31 -12.47 5.32 1.07
C ARG A 31 -11.70 4.23 1.84
N LEU A 32 -10.41 4.45 2.10
CA LEU A 32 -9.60 3.52 2.89
C LEU A 32 -10.12 3.37 4.32
N LYS A 33 -10.54 4.48 4.94
CA LYS A 33 -11.19 4.44 6.26
C LYS A 33 -12.43 3.55 6.24
N LYS A 34 -13.32 3.77 5.27
CA LYS A 34 -14.54 2.98 5.11
C LYS A 34 -14.23 1.50 4.89
N LEU A 35 -13.22 1.17 4.09
CA LEU A 35 -12.77 -0.21 3.89
C LEU A 35 -12.36 -0.85 5.22
N VAL A 36 -11.63 -0.13 6.08
CA VAL A 36 -11.24 -0.63 7.41
C VAL A 36 -12.45 -0.77 8.35
N ASP A 37 -13.40 0.17 8.30
CA ASP A 37 -14.58 0.16 9.16
C ASP A 37 -15.62 -0.92 8.76
N ASP A 38 -15.80 -1.18 7.46
CA ASP A 38 -16.84 -2.07 6.88
C ASP A 38 -16.37 -3.53 6.81
N ASN A 39 -16.06 -4.15 7.96
CA ASN A 39 -15.53 -5.52 8.11
C ASN A 39 -14.09 -5.76 7.60
N GLY A 40 -13.40 -4.71 7.14
CA GLY A 40 -12.01 -4.81 6.75
C GLY A 40 -11.77 -5.65 5.49
N ILE A 41 -10.57 -6.20 5.37
CA ILE A 41 -10.19 -7.11 4.28
C ILE A 41 -10.09 -8.57 4.71
N SER A 42 -10.29 -8.86 6.00
CA SER A 42 -9.99 -10.18 6.58
C SER A 42 -10.87 -11.26 5.95
N GLY A 43 -10.25 -12.31 5.42
CA GLY A 43 -10.94 -13.42 4.78
C GLY A 43 -11.47 -13.14 3.37
N HIS A 44 -11.42 -11.89 2.88
CA HIS A 44 -11.77 -11.56 1.50
C HIS A 44 -10.70 -12.09 0.54
N VAL A 45 -11.16 -12.63 -0.60
CA VAL A 45 -10.30 -13.07 -1.70
C VAL A 45 -10.40 -12.06 -2.83
N TYR A 46 -9.27 -11.46 -3.20
CA TYR A 46 -9.13 -10.55 -4.32
C TYR A 46 -8.39 -11.26 -5.45
N ALA A 47 -8.79 -11.03 -6.69
CA ALA A 47 -8.14 -11.58 -7.87
C ALA A 47 -7.75 -10.46 -8.83
N THR A 48 -6.52 -10.47 -9.31
CA THR A 48 -6.02 -9.49 -10.28
C THR A 48 -6.24 -9.99 -11.71
N SER A 49 -6.08 -9.10 -12.68
CA SER A 49 -6.28 -9.35 -14.12
C SER A 49 -5.50 -10.56 -14.66
N ASN A 50 -4.34 -10.86 -14.10
CA ASN A 50 -3.50 -12.01 -14.45
C ASN A 50 -3.82 -13.29 -13.66
N GLY A 51 -4.88 -13.30 -12.85
CA GLY A 51 -5.33 -14.45 -12.08
C GLY A 51 -4.62 -14.65 -10.73
N ARG A 52 -3.69 -13.78 -10.31
CA ARG A 52 -3.12 -13.86 -8.97
C ARG A 52 -4.19 -13.56 -7.93
N GLN A 53 -4.24 -14.37 -6.88
CA GLN A 53 -5.16 -14.20 -5.77
C GLN A 53 -4.46 -13.70 -4.52
N PHE A 54 -5.16 -12.87 -3.76
CA PHE A 54 -4.74 -12.35 -2.48
C PHE A 54 -5.83 -12.60 -1.44
N VAL A 55 -5.47 -13.20 -0.31
CA VAL A 55 -6.40 -13.40 0.80
C VAL A 55 -6.07 -12.37 1.87
N GLY A 56 -7.01 -11.46 2.12
CA GLY A 56 -6.82 -10.44 3.14
C GLY A 56 -6.74 -11.05 4.53
N ASP A 57 -5.86 -10.49 5.36
CA ASP A 57 -5.59 -10.95 6.72
C ASP A 57 -6.10 -9.94 7.73
N PHE A 58 -5.57 -8.71 7.69
CA PHE A 58 -5.90 -7.64 8.61
C PHE A 58 -5.70 -6.28 7.98
N CYS A 59 -6.44 -5.27 8.45
CA CYS A 59 -6.19 -3.88 8.09
C CYS A 59 -6.46 -2.94 9.26
N ASP A 60 -5.72 -1.84 9.32
CA ASP A 60 -5.92 -0.77 10.29
C ASP A 60 -5.50 0.61 9.78
N ASN A 61 -5.75 1.62 10.61
CA ASN A 61 -5.11 2.92 10.52
C ASN A 61 -4.06 3.01 11.64
N PHE A 62 -2.79 3.04 11.26
CA PHE A 62 -1.69 2.87 12.18
C PHE A 62 -1.67 3.95 13.27
N SER A 63 -1.44 3.50 14.50
CA SER A 63 -1.17 4.33 15.66
C SER A 63 0.03 3.80 16.42
N TYR A 64 0.71 4.68 17.15
CA TYR A 64 1.90 4.37 17.91
C TYR A 64 1.87 5.11 19.24
N VAL A 65 2.17 4.38 20.32
CA VAL A 65 2.40 4.95 21.65
C VAL A 65 3.89 4.87 21.93
N ASP A 66 4.53 6.01 22.13
CA ASP A 66 5.95 6.08 22.42
C ASP A 66 6.23 5.54 23.84
N PRO A 67 7.12 4.54 24.00
CA PRO A 67 7.37 3.92 25.29
C PRO A 67 8.24 4.78 26.22
N VAL A 68 8.82 5.88 25.74
CA VAL A 68 9.67 6.80 26.52
C VAL A 68 8.84 7.90 27.15
N ASP A 69 7.98 8.57 26.37
CA ASP A 69 7.20 9.72 26.84
C ASP A 69 5.68 9.49 26.91
N GLY A 70 5.20 8.33 26.44
CA GLY A 70 3.78 7.97 26.44
C GLY A 70 2.94 8.73 25.41
N SER A 71 3.56 9.51 24.52
CA SER A 71 2.85 10.24 23.49
C SER A 71 2.14 9.27 22.54
N HIS A 72 0.90 9.58 22.19
CA HIS A 72 0.08 8.75 21.33
C HIS A 72 -0.18 9.45 20.01
N THR A 73 0.33 8.87 18.93
CA THR A 73 0.16 9.37 17.57
C THR A 73 -0.77 8.44 16.79
N THR A 74 -1.85 8.97 16.24
CA THR A 74 -2.83 8.23 15.44
C THR A 74 -2.82 8.71 13.98
N ASN A 75 -3.58 8.05 13.11
CA ASN A 75 -3.74 8.43 11.70
C ASN A 75 -2.43 8.43 10.90
N GLN A 76 -1.51 7.49 11.21
CA GLN A 76 -0.18 7.47 10.61
C GLN A 76 -0.09 6.71 9.28
N GLY A 77 -1.20 6.13 8.85
CA GLY A 77 -1.34 5.52 7.53
C GLY A 77 -2.18 4.24 7.60
N PHE A 78 -2.93 3.99 6.54
CA PHE A 78 -3.70 2.76 6.42
C PHE A 78 -2.78 1.61 6.02
N ARG A 79 -2.87 0.48 6.72
CA ARG A 79 -2.12 -0.74 6.40
C ARG A 79 -3.09 -1.85 6.07
N LEU A 80 -2.85 -2.53 4.95
CA LEU A 80 -3.61 -3.69 4.50
C LEU A 80 -2.62 -4.85 4.37
N MET A 81 -2.86 -5.91 5.11
CA MET A 81 -1.99 -7.07 5.24
C MET A 81 -2.69 -8.30 4.65
N PHE A 82 -1.96 -9.13 3.92
CA PHE A 82 -2.47 -10.33 3.28
C PHE A 82 -1.73 -11.57 3.78
N LYS A 83 -2.39 -12.73 3.68
CA LYS A 83 -1.86 -13.99 4.23
C LYS A 83 -0.57 -14.48 3.58
N ASP A 84 -0.25 -14.02 2.36
CA ASP A 84 1.00 -14.36 1.67
C ASP A 84 2.18 -13.47 2.11
N GLY A 85 1.99 -12.58 3.09
CA GLY A 85 2.98 -11.63 3.55
C GLY A 85 3.04 -10.34 2.73
N THR A 86 2.13 -10.17 1.76
CA THR A 86 1.96 -8.88 1.07
C THR A 86 1.41 -7.83 2.03
N ARG A 87 1.91 -6.61 1.90
CA ARG A 87 1.45 -5.45 2.66
C ARG A 87 1.37 -4.23 1.76
N PHE A 88 0.26 -3.50 1.89
CA PHE A 88 0.05 -2.18 1.30
C PHE A 88 -0.06 -1.15 2.40
N VAL A 89 0.65 -0.04 2.27
CA VAL A 89 0.55 1.10 3.18
C VAL A 89 0.21 2.37 2.41
N TYR A 90 -0.76 3.13 2.89
CA TYR A 90 -1.22 4.36 2.28
C TYR A 90 -1.03 5.53 3.26
N ARG A 91 -0.34 6.57 2.81
CA ARG A 91 -0.13 7.79 3.59
C ARG A 91 -0.48 9.01 2.75
N LEU A 92 -1.21 9.94 3.35
CA LEU A 92 -1.44 11.26 2.76
C LEU A 92 -0.57 12.28 3.49
N SER A 93 0.06 13.18 2.74
CA SER A 93 0.88 14.25 3.31
C SER A 93 0.67 15.54 2.54
N GLY A 94 0.97 16.68 3.17
CA GLY A 94 0.97 17.97 2.51
C GLY A 94 -0.41 18.53 2.18
N THR A 95 -1.43 18.34 3.01
CA THR A 95 -2.82 18.79 2.76
C THR A 95 -3.03 20.33 2.77
N GLY A 96 -1.96 21.12 2.70
CA GLY A 96 -2.00 22.58 2.65
C GLY A 96 -2.27 23.14 1.24
N SER A 97 -1.95 24.42 1.03
CA SER A 97 -2.20 25.13 -0.24
C SER A 97 -1.49 24.54 -1.46
N SER A 98 -0.47 23.70 -1.27
CA SER A 98 0.30 23.07 -2.34
C SER A 98 -0.30 21.76 -2.87
N GLY A 99 -1.45 21.33 -2.34
CA GLY A 99 -2.09 20.06 -2.70
C GLY A 99 -1.48 18.86 -1.99
N ALA A 100 -2.23 17.77 -1.92
CA ALA A 100 -1.86 16.58 -1.18
C ALA A 100 -0.94 15.66 -2.01
N THR A 101 -0.07 14.93 -1.31
CA THR A 101 0.71 13.83 -1.87
C THR A 101 0.27 12.53 -1.24
N LEU A 102 -0.33 11.64 -2.05
CA LEU A 102 -0.59 10.26 -1.67
C LEU A 102 0.67 9.44 -1.92
N ARG A 103 1.15 8.76 -0.89
CA ARG A 103 2.24 7.79 -0.97
C ARG A 103 1.71 6.39 -0.71
N MET A 104 2.00 5.49 -1.63
CA MET A 104 1.63 4.08 -1.58
C MET A 104 2.90 3.25 -1.47
N TYR A 105 2.99 2.43 -0.44
CA TYR A 105 4.09 1.49 -0.22
C TYR A 105 3.55 0.09 -0.44
N ILE A 106 4.23 -0.69 -1.28
CA ILE A 106 3.79 -2.01 -1.68
C ILE A 106 4.96 -2.95 -1.45
N ASP A 107 4.81 -3.90 -0.54
CA ASP A 107 5.83 -4.90 -0.26
C ASP A 107 5.28 -6.31 -0.13
N THR A 108 6.11 -7.28 -0.49
CA THR A 108 5.77 -8.71 -0.38
C THR A 108 7.04 -9.54 -0.24
N TYR A 109 6.92 -10.67 0.44
CA TYR A 109 8.02 -11.59 0.67
C TYR A 109 8.12 -12.64 -0.45
N GLU A 110 9.34 -12.99 -0.84
CA GLU A 110 9.62 -14.12 -1.72
C GLU A 110 10.81 -14.94 -1.19
N ALA A 111 10.54 -16.21 -0.91
CA ALA A 111 11.53 -17.17 -0.42
C ALA A 111 12.35 -17.79 -1.56
N ASP A 112 11.76 -17.94 -2.75
CA ASP A 112 12.35 -18.64 -3.88
C ASP A 112 13.51 -17.84 -4.52
N PRO A 113 14.76 -18.33 -4.40
CA PRO A 113 15.93 -17.64 -4.94
C PRO A 113 15.91 -17.45 -6.46
N SER A 114 15.18 -18.30 -7.20
CA SER A 114 15.08 -18.19 -8.65
C SER A 114 14.35 -16.92 -9.09
N LYS A 115 13.49 -16.38 -8.22
CA LYS A 115 12.72 -15.17 -8.47
C LYS A 115 13.41 -13.91 -7.96
N HIS A 116 14.44 -14.05 -7.12
CA HIS A 116 15.11 -12.91 -6.48
C HIS A 116 15.81 -11.96 -7.45
N THR A 117 15.98 -12.32 -8.72
CA THR A 117 16.58 -11.45 -9.75
C THR A 117 15.53 -10.73 -10.61
N ILE A 118 14.24 -11.07 -10.48
CA ILE A 118 13.17 -10.41 -11.21
C ILE A 118 13.15 -8.91 -10.82
N PRO A 119 13.01 -7.98 -11.76
CA PRO A 119 12.85 -6.55 -11.45
C PRO A 119 11.63 -6.30 -10.57
N SER A 120 11.72 -5.41 -9.57
CA SER A 120 10.61 -5.18 -8.63
C SER A 120 9.32 -4.75 -9.33
N GLN A 121 9.42 -3.85 -10.32
CA GLN A 121 8.25 -3.38 -11.07
C GLN A 121 7.56 -4.47 -11.88
N GLU A 122 8.30 -5.51 -12.28
CA GLU A 122 7.73 -6.66 -12.98
C GLU A 122 7.07 -7.62 -12.00
N TYR A 123 7.77 -7.97 -10.93
CA TYR A 123 7.27 -8.89 -9.90
C TYR A 123 6.03 -8.33 -9.18
N LEU A 124 6.02 -7.02 -8.92
CA LEU A 124 4.98 -6.35 -8.16
C LEU A 124 3.76 -5.96 -9.00
N LYS A 125 3.73 -6.18 -10.33
CA LYS A 125 2.58 -5.80 -11.19
C LYS A 125 1.19 -6.14 -10.60
N PRO A 126 0.89 -7.40 -10.22
CA PRO A 126 -0.41 -7.72 -9.64
C PRO A 126 -0.64 -7.06 -8.26
N HIS A 127 0.42 -6.89 -7.47
CA HIS A 127 0.33 -6.22 -6.16
C HIS A 127 -0.02 -4.74 -6.33
N ILE A 128 0.61 -4.08 -7.29
CA ILE A 128 0.34 -2.67 -7.65
C ILE A 128 -1.08 -2.53 -8.16
N GLU A 129 -1.53 -3.42 -9.05
CA GLU A 129 -2.90 -3.42 -9.56
C GLU A 129 -3.93 -3.45 -8.40
N LEU A 130 -3.81 -4.43 -7.51
CA LEU A 130 -4.72 -4.54 -6.36
C LEU A 130 -4.60 -3.33 -5.42
N ALA A 131 -3.38 -2.85 -5.15
CA ALA A 131 -3.18 -1.70 -4.28
C ALA A 131 -3.86 -0.43 -4.82
N LEU A 132 -3.83 -0.22 -6.14
CA LEU A 132 -4.49 0.92 -6.81
C LEU A 132 -6.02 0.77 -6.80
N GLU A 133 -6.53 -0.45 -7.01
CA GLU A 133 -7.96 -0.74 -6.98
C GLU A 133 -8.57 -0.46 -5.59
N LEU A 134 -7.90 -0.92 -4.53
CA LEU A 134 -8.38 -0.79 -3.16
C LEU A 134 -8.51 0.69 -2.74
N CYS A 135 -7.50 1.52 -3.04
CA CYS A 135 -7.57 2.96 -2.72
C CYS A 135 -8.39 3.77 -3.74
N GLY A 136 -8.67 3.21 -4.93
CA GLY A 136 -9.48 3.87 -5.95
C GLY A 136 -8.84 5.12 -6.57
N VAL A 137 -7.51 5.27 -6.49
CA VAL A 137 -6.80 6.50 -6.90
C VAL A 137 -7.10 6.88 -8.34
N THR A 138 -7.19 5.93 -9.27
CA THR A 138 -7.49 6.21 -10.68
C THR A 138 -8.91 6.76 -10.85
N ASN A 139 -9.91 6.20 -10.16
CA ASN A 139 -11.29 6.67 -10.24
C ASN A 139 -11.47 8.06 -9.61
N ILE A 140 -10.72 8.35 -8.55
CA ILE A 140 -10.85 9.60 -7.79
C ILE A 140 -10.06 10.75 -8.43
N THR A 141 -8.86 10.46 -8.94
CA THR A 141 -7.94 11.48 -9.48
C THR A 141 -7.91 11.56 -11.00
N GLY A 142 -8.43 10.54 -11.70
CA GLY A 142 -8.25 10.36 -13.14
C GLY A 142 -6.83 9.94 -13.55
N ARG A 143 -5.89 9.80 -12.60
CA ARG A 143 -4.49 9.51 -12.90
C ARG A 143 -4.27 8.02 -13.11
N THR A 144 -3.64 7.67 -14.22
CA THR A 144 -3.30 6.28 -14.60
C THR A 144 -1.88 5.88 -14.22
N ALA A 145 -1.04 6.83 -13.78
CA ALA A 145 0.33 6.61 -13.34
C ALA A 145 0.72 7.55 -12.17
N PRO A 146 1.63 7.11 -11.27
CA PRO A 146 2.19 7.97 -10.24
C PRO A 146 3.09 9.06 -10.83
N THR A 147 3.35 10.13 -10.08
CA THR A 147 4.37 11.13 -10.43
C THR A 147 5.78 10.55 -10.28
N VAL A 148 6.03 9.81 -9.19
CA VAL A 148 7.34 9.23 -8.86
C VAL A 148 7.19 7.77 -8.47
N ILE A 149 8.16 6.95 -8.90
CA ILE A 149 8.30 5.54 -8.53
C ILE A 149 9.68 5.37 -7.88
N THR A 150 9.74 4.68 -6.74
CA THR A 150 10.99 4.27 -6.07
C THR A 150 11.00 2.78 -5.79
#